data_AF-A0A1I7V4Q9-F1
#
_entry.id   AF-A0A1I7V4Q9-F1
#
_cell.length_a   1.000
_cell.length_b   1.000
_cell.length_c   1.000
_cell.angle_alpha   90.00
_cell.angle_beta   90.00
_cell.angle_gamma   90.00
#
_symmetry.space_group_name_H-M   'P 1'
#
loop_
_entity.id
_entity.type
_entity.pdbx_description
1 polymer ?
#
loop_
_entity_poly.entity_id
_entity_poly.type
_entity_poly.pdbx_seq_one_letter_code
_entity_poly.pdbx_strand_id
1 'polypeptide(L)'
;MCMRGGCVVRAAAAGTKTFRDESMRPPDLKDVTTPDEHFATCCSLLEVPTSCSQLCSYSTFSSEEVSAVLLQQSSCPVTAIRKIHFCAARGTNHTECCSKSFVPLQCHSFCDQSQDQVNDLSITHLQCVQHFNDIKSCFVEHANSEYFEGFSEDSRPTQNEQTSLRSSF
;
A
#
# COMPACT_ATOMS: atom_id res chain seq x y z
N MET A 1 -15.19 -50.49 33.72
CA MET A 1 -14.38 -51.67 33.36
C MET A 1 -13.09 -51.89 34.16
N CYS A 2 -12.61 -51.04 35.10
CA CYS A 2 -11.30 -51.29 35.73
C CYS A 2 -11.44 -52.43 36.74
N MET A 3 -11.02 -53.63 36.37
CA MET A 3 -11.00 -54.75 37.29
C MET A 3 -9.57 -55.01 37.73
N ARG A 4 -9.39 -55.64 38.90
CA ARG A 4 -8.23 -56.51 39.13
C ARG A 4 -8.08 -57.36 37.86
N GLY A 5 -7.08 -57.06 37.04
CA GLY A 5 -6.99 -57.53 35.65
C GLY A 5 -7.48 -56.54 34.58
N GLY A 6 -7.04 -55.28 34.65
CA GLY A 6 -7.03 -54.32 33.55
C GLY A 6 -8.38 -53.78 33.07
N CYS A 7 -8.48 -52.47 32.88
CA CYS A 7 -8.97 -52.04 31.58
C CYS A 7 -8.04 -50.99 30.98
N VAL A 8 -7.36 -51.43 29.94
CA VAL A 8 -6.70 -50.59 28.96
C VAL A 8 -7.77 -50.20 27.93
N VAL A 9 -8.28 -48.98 28.04
CA VAL A 9 -8.85 -48.32 26.86
C VAL A 9 -7.79 -47.34 26.39
N ARG A 10 -6.92 -47.82 25.51
CA ARG A 10 -6.18 -46.93 24.62
C ARG A 10 -7.20 -46.32 23.67
N ALA A 11 -7.80 -45.20 24.07
CA ALA A 11 -8.38 -44.30 23.11
C ALA A 11 -7.22 -43.76 22.28
N ALA A 12 -7.00 -44.34 21.10
CA ALA A 12 -6.28 -43.65 20.06
C ALA A 12 -7.20 -42.52 19.62
N ALA A 13 -7.06 -41.35 20.25
CA ALA A 13 -7.48 -40.13 19.60
C ALA A 13 -6.59 -40.04 18.36
N ALA A 14 -7.15 -40.44 17.21
CA ALA A 14 -6.61 -40.06 15.92
C ALA A 14 -6.77 -38.54 15.86
N GLY A 15 -5.81 -37.82 16.44
CA GLY A 15 -5.64 -36.41 16.18
C GLY A 15 -5.45 -36.30 14.69
N THR A 16 -6.48 -35.85 13.98
CA THR A 16 -6.28 -35.27 12.67
C THR A 16 -5.36 -34.08 12.93
N LYS A 17 -4.07 -34.30 12.69
CA LYS A 17 -3.13 -33.23 12.50
C LYS A 17 -3.71 -32.41 11.35
N THR A 18 -4.46 -31.37 11.66
CA THR A 18 -4.67 -30.28 10.72
C THR A 18 -3.31 -29.62 10.61
N PHE A 19 -2.46 -30.19 9.77
CA PHE A 19 -1.35 -29.46 9.18
C PHE A 19 -2.05 -28.30 8.47
N ARG A 20 -2.10 -27.14 9.13
CA ARG A 20 -2.45 -25.90 8.47
C ARG A 20 -1.24 -25.58 7.63
N ASP A 21 -1.24 -26.15 6.44
CA ASP A 21 -0.31 -25.85 5.39
C ASP A 21 -0.36 -24.34 5.13
N GLU A 22 0.69 -23.64 5.52
CA GLU A 22 0.98 -22.24 5.16
C GLU A 22 1.39 -22.15 3.68
N SER A 23 0.78 -22.97 2.80
CA SER A 23 1.12 -23.04 1.39
C SER A 23 -0.10 -23.22 0.47
N MET A 24 -1.32 -22.98 0.99
CA MET A 24 -2.52 -22.80 0.17
C MET A 24 -2.92 -21.32 0.09
N ARG A 25 -1.98 -20.45 -0.29
CA ARG A 25 -2.36 -19.19 -0.93
C ARG A 25 -2.59 -19.54 -2.40
N PRO A 26 -3.81 -19.42 -2.95
CA PRO A 26 -4.00 -19.56 -4.39
C PRO A 26 -3.05 -18.57 -5.09
N PRO A 27 -2.29 -19.00 -6.12
CA PRO A 27 -1.24 -18.18 -6.71
C PRO A 27 -1.77 -17.10 -7.68
N ASP A 28 -3.01 -16.63 -7.52
CA ASP A 28 -3.61 -15.68 -8.47
C ASP A 28 -4.85 -14.96 -7.90
N LEU A 29 -4.76 -14.46 -6.68
CA LEU A 29 -5.56 -13.28 -6.30
C LEU A 29 -4.55 -12.15 -6.17
N LYS A 30 -4.37 -11.37 -7.25
CA LYS A 30 -3.81 -10.02 -7.13
C LYS A 30 -4.73 -9.32 -6.13
N ASP A 31 -4.25 -9.11 -4.91
CA ASP A 31 -5.03 -8.51 -3.84
C ASP A 31 -5.43 -7.11 -4.30
N VAL A 32 -6.71 -6.94 -4.63
CA VAL A 32 -7.22 -5.66 -5.13
C VAL A 32 -7.38 -4.74 -3.93
N THR A 33 -6.24 -4.27 -3.44
CA THR A 33 -6.14 -3.33 -2.34
C THR A 33 -6.55 -1.95 -2.83
N THR A 34 -7.42 -1.31 -2.08
CA THR A 34 -7.79 0.08 -2.34
C THR A 34 -6.56 0.99 -2.26
N PRO A 35 -6.58 2.17 -2.91
CA PRO A 35 -5.50 3.15 -2.81
C PRO A 35 -5.09 3.47 -1.37
N ASP A 36 -6.05 3.64 -0.46
CA ASP A 36 -5.79 3.88 0.96
C ASP A 36 -5.20 2.66 1.68
N GLU A 37 -5.65 1.44 1.37
CA GLU A 37 -5.06 0.22 1.93
C GLU A 37 -3.61 0.03 1.49
N HIS A 38 -3.30 0.30 0.21
CA HIS A 38 -1.94 0.28 -0.28
C HIS A 38 -1.07 1.34 0.41
N PHE A 39 -1.59 2.56 0.57
CA PHE A 39 -0.89 3.63 1.28
C PHE A 39 -0.62 3.25 2.75
N ALA A 40 -1.63 2.79 3.48
CA ALA A 40 -1.50 2.34 4.87
C ALA A 40 -0.53 1.16 5.03
N THR A 41 -0.54 0.23 4.08
CA THR A 41 0.39 -0.90 4.03
C THR A 41 1.83 -0.42 3.85
N CYS A 42 2.07 0.51 2.91
CA CYS A 42 3.39 1.11 2.72
C CYS A 42 3.90 1.79 4.00
N CYS A 43 3.05 2.56 4.68
CA CYS A 43 3.41 3.18 5.96
C CYS A 43 3.83 2.14 7.02
N SER A 44 3.13 1.02 7.08
CA SER A 44 3.43 -0.07 8.01
C SER A 44 4.78 -0.72 7.68
N LEU A 45 5.06 -0.94 6.39
CA LEU A 45 6.33 -1.50 5.91
C LEU A 45 7.53 -0.57 6.17
N LEU A 46 7.33 0.75 6.06
CA LEU A 46 8.37 1.73 6.37
C LEU A 46 8.47 2.07 7.87
N GLU A 47 7.74 1.36 8.73
CA GLU A 47 7.74 1.56 10.18
C GLU A 47 7.45 3.02 10.56
N VAL A 48 6.41 3.60 9.94
CA VAL A 48 5.91 4.92 10.34
C VAL A 48 5.39 4.82 11.79
N PRO A 49 5.78 5.74 12.70
CA PRO A 49 5.33 5.71 14.08
C PRO A 49 3.80 5.74 14.20
N THR A 50 3.25 5.07 15.22
CA THR A 50 1.80 5.05 15.46
C THR A 50 1.20 6.43 15.73
N SER A 51 2.01 7.41 16.17
CA SER A 51 1.57 8.81 16.29
C SER A 51 1.30 9.49 14.94
N CYS A 52 1.81 8.92 13.85
CA CYS A 52 1.63 9.42 12.48
C CYS A 52 0.67 8.56 11.65
N SER A 53 0.16 7.45 12.17
CA SER A 53 -0.62 6.47 11.38
C SER A 53 -1.88 7.08 10.76
N GLN A 54 -2.45 8.10 11.43
CA GLN A 54 -3.60 8.85 10.90
C GLN A 54 -3.28 9.57 9.60
N LEU A 55 -2.02 9.89 9.30
CA LEU A 55 -1.60 10.54 8.05
C LEU A 55 -1.41 9.56 6.89
N CYS A 56 -1.60 8.26 7.11
CA CYS A 56 -1.44 7.22 6.10
C CYS A 56 -2.75 6.93 5.33
N SER A 57 -3.50 7.99 5.03
CA SER A 57 -4.67 7.97 4.15
C SER A 57 -4.73 9.27 3.36
N TYR A 58 -5.21 9.21 2.12
CA TYR A 58 -5.36 10.39 1.27
C TYR A 58 -6.38 11.40 1.82
N SER A 59 -7.33 10.93 2.64
CA SER A 59 -8.37 11.77 3.25
C SER A 59 -7.83 12.69 4.35
N THR A 60 -6.91 12.19 5.17
CA THR A 60 -6.33 12.86 6.35
C THR A 60 -4.98 13.50 6.07
N PHE A 61 -4.24 13.02 5.07
CA PHE A 61 -2.98 13.62 4.65
C PHE A 61 -3.27 14.94 3.92
N SER A 62 -3.36 16.06 4.65
CA SER A 62 -3.71 17.38 4.10
C SER A 62 -2.60 18.42 4.31
N SER A 63 -2.73 19.57 3.67
CA SER A 63 -1.83 20.71 3.88
C SER A 63 -1.76 21.16 5.34
N GLU A 64 -2.89 21.12 6.07
CA GLU A 64 -2.94 21.51 7.48
C GLU A 64 -2.15 20.55 8.36
N GLU A 65 -2.37 19.25 8.18
CA GLU A 65 -1.68 18.22 8.95
C GLU A 65 -0.18 18.19 8.67
N VAL A 66 0.21 18.32 7.39
CA VAL A 66 1.62 18.43 7.01
C VAL A 66 2.25 19.70 7.60
N SER A 67 1.53 20.83 7.58
CA SER A 67 1.99 22.07 8.23
C SER A 67 2.20 21.87 9.72
N ALA A 68 1.25 21.22 10.40
CA ALA A 68 1.35 20.94 11.83
C ALA A 68 2.56 20.06 12.16
N VAL A 69 2.85 19.04 11.34
CA VAL A 69 4.06 18.22 11.49
C VAL A 69 5.33 19.05 11.31
N LEU A 70 5.44 19.80 10.21
CA LEU A 70 6.64 20.59 9.88
C LEU A 70 6.92 21.71 10.90
N LEU A 71 5.86 22.28 11.49
CA LEU A 71 5.94 23.26 12.57
C LEU A 71 6.11 22.63 13.96
N GLN A 72 6.21 21.30 14.04
CA GLN A 72 6.32 20.54 15.29
C GLN A 72 5.15 20.78 16.27
N GLN A 73 3.96 21.02 15.71
CA GLN A 73 2.70 21.20 16.43
C GLN A 73 1.90 19.89 16.56
N SER A 74 2.34 18.81 15.89
CA SER A 74 1.76 17.47 16.01
C SER A 74 2.67 16.51 16.80
N SER A 75 2.11 15.38 17.25
CA SER A 75 2.85 14.30 17.91
C SER A 75 3.65 13.40 16.94
N CYS A 76 3.52 13.67 15.64
CA CYS A 76 4.21 12.95 14.60
C CYS A 76 5.57 13.62 14.32
N PRO A 77 6.71 12.92 14.48
CA PRO A 77 8.02 13.52 14.24
C PRO A 77 8.22 13.88 12.77
N VAL A 78 8.87 15.01 12.51
CA VAL A 78 9.17 15.50 11.14
C VAL A 78 9.92 14.46 10.30
N THR A 79 10.75 13.61 10.90
CA THR A 79 11.47 12.55 10.17
C THR A 79 10.55 11.48 9.55
N ALA A 80 9.35 11.28 10.09
CA ALA A 80 8.39 10.31 9.57
C ALA A 80 7.64 10.82 8.34
N ILE A 81 7.48 12.15 8.20
CA ILE A 81 6.66 12.74 7.13
C ILE A 81 7.20 12.41 5.73
N ARG A 82 8.53 12.24 5.60
CA ARG A 82 9.19 11.80 4.37
C ARG A 82 8.70 10.43 3.92
N LYS A 83 8.64 9.46 4.85
CA LYS A 83 8.16 8.10 4.58
C LYS A 83 6.70 8.11 4.14
N ILE A 84 5.88 8.91 4.81
CA ILE A 84 4.45 9.04 4.52
C ILE A 84 4.25 9.65 3.12
N HIS A 85 4.98 10.72 2.80
CA HIS A 85 4.93 11.38 1.49
C HIS A 85 5.37 10.44 0.35
N PHE A 86 6.46 9.69 0.55
CA PHE A 86 6.91 8.66 -0.39
C PHE A 86 5.83 7.59 -0.64
N CYS A 87 5.19 7.11 0.43
CA CYS A 87 4.13 6.12 0.34
C CYS A 87 2.89 6.65 -0.39
N ALA A 88 2.49 7.90 -0.14
CA ALA A 88 1.37 8.54 -0.84
C ALA A 88 1.65 8.65 -2.35
N ALA A 89 2.88 9.00 -2.72
CA ALA A 89 3.32 9.12 -4.11
C ALA A 89 3.57 7.77 -4.81
N ARG A 90 3.49 6.65 -4.08
CA ARG A 90 3.77 5.29 -4.55
C ARG A 90 5.15 5.11 -5.18
N GLY A 91 6.12 5.94 -4.80
CA GLY A 91 7.47 5.89 -5.35
C GLY A 91 7.55 6.21 -6.85
N THR A 92 6.66 7.03 -7.39
CA THR A 92 6.66 7.42 -8.81
C THR A 92 6.90 8.92 -9.00
N ASN A 93 7.17 9.33 -10.25
CA ASN A 93 7.41 10.72 -10.60
C ASN A 93 6.13 11.39 -11.12
N HIS A 94 5.62 12.39 -10.38
CA HIS A 94 4.40 13.13 -10.70
C HIS A 94 4.66 14.53 -11.28
N THR A 95 5.88 14.86 -11.69
CA THR A 95 6.25 16.21 -12.14
C THR A 95 5.40 16.71 -13.32
N GLU A 96 5.01 15.83 -14.24
CA GLU A 96 4.12 16.19 -15.35
C GLU A 96 2.73 16.62 -14.85
N CYS A 97 2.13 15.85 -13.94
CA CYS A 97 0.85 16.21 -13.35
C CYS A 97 0.96 17.51 -12.52
N CYS A 98 1.98 17.62 -11.67
CA CYS A 98 2.25 18.83 -10.90
C CYS A 98 2.41 20.08 -11.78
N SER A 99 3.08 19.96 -12.93
CA SER A 99 3.19 21.06 -13.88
C SER A 99 1.83 21.48 -14.45
N LYS A 100 0.91 20.53 -14.69
CA LYS A 100 -0.45 20.81 -15.16
C LYS A 100 -1.33 21.41 -14.06
N SER A 101 -1.09 21.02 -12.80
CA SER A 101 -1.75 21.56 -11.62
C SER A 101 -1.15 22.88 -11.11
N PHE A 102 -0.32 23.55 -11.92
CA PHE A 102 0.32 24.83 -11.61
C PHE A 102 1.19 24.83 -10.34
N VAL A 103 1.73 23.67 -9.96
CA VAL A 103 2.72 23.58 -8.88
C VAL A 103 4.01 24.26 -9.35
N PRO A 104 4.57 25.23 -8.59
CA PRO A 104 5.78 25.94 -8.98
C PRO A 104 6.97 25.00 -9.16
N LEU A 105 7.85 25.31 -10.12
CA LEU A 105 9.01 24.47 -10.46
C LEU A 105 9.92 24.21 -9.24
N GLN A 106 10.08 25.18 -8.34
CA GLN A 106 10.85 25.02 -7.11
C GLN A 106 10.28 23.98 -6.13
N CYS A 107 9.03 23.55 -6.32
CA CYS A 107 8.34 22.55 -5.52
C CYS A 107 8.26 21.17 -6.22
N HIS A 108 8.79 21.03 -7.44
CA HIS A 108 8.72 19.76 -8.19
C HIS A 108 9.52 18.63 -7.55
N SER A 109 10.48 18.95 -6.67
CA SER A 109 11.17 17.97 -5.83
C SER A 109 10.23 17.20 -4.88
N PHE A 110 9.03 17.72 -4.61
CA PHE A 110 7.97 17.03 -3.87
C PHE A 110 7.08 16.15 -4.74
N CYS A 111 7.08 16.40 -6.05
CA CYS A 111 6.28 15.64 -7.01
C CYS A 111 7.02 14.39 -7.48
N ASP A 112 8.35 14.48 -7.59
CA ASP A 112 9.18 13.32 -7.92
C ASP A 112 9.54 12.55 -6.65
N GLN A 113 8.93 11.38 -6.47
CA GLN A 113 9.28 10.43 -5.41
C GLN A 113 9.83 9.13 -6.00
N SER A 114 10.26 9.13 -7.28
CA SER A 114 10.78 7.94 -7.98
C SER A 114 12.15 7.48 -7.49
N GLN A 115 12.89 8.37 -6.84
CA GLN A 115 14.20 8.10 -6.28
C GLN A 115 14.13 8.40 -4.79
N ASP A 116 14.82 7.59 -3.98
CA ASP A 116 15.07 7.87 -2.55
C ASP A 116 16.05 9.06 -2.39
N GLN A 117 15.92 10.09 -3.23
CA GLN A 117 16.65 11.33 -3.05
C GLN A 117 16.26 11.91 -1.70
N VAL A 118 17.27 12.29 -0.93
CA VAL A 118 17.17 12.81 0.44
C VAL A 118 16.59 14.23 0.42
N ASN A 119 15.37 14.38 -0.10
CA ASN A 119 14.58 15.58 0.04
C ASN A 119 13.92 15.50 1.41
N ASP A 120 14.65 15.91 2.45
CA ASP A 120 14.09 16.01 3.79
C ASP A 120 13.00 17.08 3.80
N LEU A 121 11.76 16.63 4.01
CA LEU A 121 10.63 17.51 4.29
C LEU A 121 10.91 18.24 5.60
N SER A 122 11.01 19.56 5.52
CA SER A 122 11.44 20.43 6.62
C SER A 122 10.77 21.79 6.51
N ILE A 123 10.94 22.63 7.53
CA ILE A 123 10.33 23.97 7.60
C ILE A 123 10.71 24.88 6.42
N THR A 124 11.85 24.63 5.75
CA THR A 124 12.27 25.35 4.54
C THR A 124 11.28 25.17 3.38
N HIS A 125 10.46 24.13 3.44
CA HIS A 125 9.51 23.75 2.39
C HIS A 125 8.09 24.26 2.64
N LEU A 126 7.86 25.08 3.67
CA LEU A 126 6.55 25.67 3.95
C LEU A 126 5.92 26.38 2.74
N GLN A 127 6.73 27.03 1.90
CA GLN A 127 6.27 27.65 0.64
C GLN A 127 5.65 26.66 -0.35
N CYS A 128 6.02 25.38 -0.29
CA CYS A 128 5.46 24.33 -1.14
C CYS A 128 4.25 23.65 -0.50
N VAL A 129 4.06 23.78 0.83
CA VAL A 129 2.92 23.18 1.54
C VAL A 129 1.60 23.80 1.10
N GLN A 130 1.58 25.07 0.65
CA GLN A 130 0.37 25.68 0.08
C GLN A 130 -0.12 24.97 -1.20
N HIS A 131 0.78 24.30 -1.92
CA HIS A 131 0.48 23.51 -3.13
C HIS A 131 0.30 22.03 -2.81
N PHE A 132 0.36 21.64 -1.54
CA PHE A 132 0.39 20.24 -1.13
C PHE A 132 -0.87 19.48 -1.57
N ASN A 133 -2.04 20.10 -1.49
CA ASN A 133 -3.28 19.45 -1.94
C ASN A 133 -3.29 19.26 -3.47
N ASP A 134 -2.70 20.18 -4.24
CA ASP A 134 -2.54 20.02 -5.70
C ASP A 134 -1.58 18.86 -6.01
N ILE A 135 -0.46 18.77 -5.29
CA ILE A 135 0.49 17.66 -5.40
C ILE A 135 -0.20 16.33 -5.03
N LYS A 136 -0.93 16.30 -3.91
CA LYS A 136 -1.67 15.13 -3.45
C LYS A 136 -2.73 14.69 -4.47
N SER A 137 -3.38 15.63 -5.15
CA SER A 137 -4.37 15.30 -6.18
C SER A 137 -3.77 14.42 -7.29
N CYS A 138 -2.54 14.73 -7.70
CA CYS A 138 -1.79 13.90 -8.67
C CYS A 138 -1.52 12.49 -8.15
N PHE A 139 -1.15 12.37 -6.87
CA PHE A 139 -0.92 11.07 -6.24
C PHE A 139 -2.20 10.23 -6.20
N VAL A 140 -3.33 10.86 -5.84
CA VAL A 140 -4.64 10.21 -5.81
C VAL A 140 -5.08 9.78 -7.21
N GLU A 141 -4.90 10.64 -8.22
CA GLU A 141 -5.23 10.32 -9.61
C GLU A 141 -4.46 9.08 -10.10
N HIS A 142 -3.15 9.05 -9.89
CA HIS A 142 -2.31 7.89 -10.22
C HIS A 142 -2.66 6.65 -9.39
N ALA A 143 -2.98 6.82 -8.11
CA ALA A 143 -3.35 5.67 -7.27
C ALA A 143 -4.65 5.03 -7.75
N ASN A 144 -5.62 5.85 -8.17
CA ASN A 144 -6.88 5.40 -8.73
C ASN A 144 -6.69 4.77 -10.12
N SER A 145 -5.88 5.34 -11.01
CA SER A 145 -5.69 4.80 -12.37
C SER A 145 -5.16 3.36 -12.32
N GLU A 146 -4.11 3.14 -11.52
CA GLU A 146 -3.51 1.82 -11.29
C GLU A 146 -4.50 0.82 -10.67
N TYR A 147 -5.33 1.29 -9.72
CA TYR A 147 -6.37 0.46 -9.10
C TYR A 147 -7.38 -0.02 -10.17
N PHE A 148 -7.90 0.87 -11.01
CA PHE A 148 -8.87 0.52 -12.05
C PHE A 148 -8.28 -0.27 -13.22
N GLU A 149 -7.02 -0.03 -13.58
CA GLU A 149 -6.29 -0.87 -14.54
C GLU A 149 -6.17 -2.31 -14.02
N GLY A 150 -5.89 -2.48 -12.73
CA GLY A 150 -5.89 -3.78 -12.06
C GLY A 150 -7.23 -4.54 -12.16
N PHE A 151 -8.37 -3.85 -12.03
CA PHE A 151 -9.69 -4.46 -12.26
C PHE A 151 -9.97 -4.83 -13.72
N SER A 152 -9.45 -4.03 -14.66
CA SER A 152 -9.72 -4.21 -16.09
C SER A 152 -8.99 -5.44 -16.65
N GLU A 153 -7.82 -5.78 -16.12
CA GLU A 153 -7.12 -7.03 -16.44
C GLU A 153 -7.84 -8.27 -15.87
N ASP A 154 -8.44 -8.17 -14.70
CA ASP A 154 -9.18 -9.25 -14.02
C ASP A 154 -10.48 -9.64 -14.77
N SER A 155 -11.00 -8.73 -15.59
CA SER A 155 -12.23 -8.93 -16.38
C SER A 155 -12.00 -9.64 -17.72
N ARG A 156 -10.77 -9.99 -18.09
CA ARG A 156 -10.43 -10.58 -19.40
C ARG A 156 -10.61 -12.10 -19.36
N PRO A 157 -11.56 -12.70 -20.12
CA PRO A 157 -11.70 -14.15 -20.12
C PRO A 157 -10.46 -14.79 -20.76
N THR A 158 -9.81 -15.69 -20.02
CA THR A 158 -8.73 -16.56 -20.49
C THR A 158 -9.27 -17.51 -21.56
N GLN A 159 -9.17 -17.12 -22.83
CA GLN A 159 -9.32 -18.04 -23.97
C GLN A 159 -7.94 -18.49 -24.45
N ASN A 160 -7.56 -19.72 -24.11
CA ASN A 160 -7.23 -20.79 -25.06
C ASN A 160 -6.27 -21.81 -24.47
N GLU A 161 -6.81 -22.93 -24.00
CA GLU A 161 -6.10 -24.21 -24.02
C GLU A 161 -7.08 -25.33 -24.36
N GLN A 162 -7.43 -25.44 -25.64
CA GLN A 162 -7.96 -26.67 -26.24
C GLN A 162 -8.08 -26.51 -27.75
N THR A 163 -7.18 -27.14 -28.51
CA THR A 163 -7.48 -27.86 -29.76
C THR A 163 -6.17 -28.26 -30.47
N SER A 164 -5.64 -29.43 -30.13
CA SER A 164 -4.93 -30.24 -31.14
C SER A 164 -4.89 -31.69 -30.69
N LEU A 165 -6.04 -32.36 -30.72
CA LEU A 165 -6.08 -33.80 -30.92
C LEU A 165 -7.25 -34.14 -31.85
N ARG A 166 -6.89 -34.76 -32.98
CA ARG A 166 -7.68 -35.63 -33.87
C ARG A 166 -8.47 -34.97 -35.02
N SER A 167 -7.92 -35.06 -36.24
CA SER A 167 -8.42 -36.06 -37.20
C SER A 167 -7.45 -36.28 -38.37
N SER A 168 -6.88 -37.47 -38.45
CA SER A 168 -6.55 -38.13 -39.71
C SER A 168 -7.33 -39.43 -39.69
N PHE A 169 -8.38 -39.50 -40.51
CA PHE A 169 -9.01 -40.66 -41.17
C PHE A 169 -10.33 -40.19 -41.78
#